data_AF-A0AAQ4EHG2-F1
#
_entry.id   AF-A0AAQ4EHG2-F1
#
_cell.length_a   1.000
_cell.length_b   1.000
_cell.length_c   1.000
_cell.angle_alpha   90.00
_cell.angle_beta   90.00
_cell.angle_gamma   90.00
#
_symmetry.space_group_name_H-M   'P 1'
#
loop_
_entity.id
_entity.type
_entity.pdbx_description
1 polymer ?
#
loop_
_entity_poly.entity_id
_entity_poly.type
_entity_poly.pdbx_seq_one_letter_code
_entity_poly.pdbx_strand_id
1 'polypeptide(L)'
;MGKKNKVSPVKDFIAGGFGGVCTVVSGHPLDTIKVRLQTMPKPGPGELPRYTGTFDCAKKTIVKEGFLGLYKGMAAPLTGVTPMFAVCFLGFGIGKKIQQKHPEEELT
;
A
#
# COMPACT_ATOMS: atom_id res chain seq x y z
N MET A 1 -4.09 16.37 -33.34
CA MET A 1 -5.29 15.50 -33.28
C MET A 1 -5.22 14.64 -32.01
N GLY A 2 -5.57 15.21 -30.85
CA GLY A 2 -5.47 14.52 -29.56
C GLY A 2 -6.67 13.59 -29.34
N LYS A 3 -6.41 12.31 -29.02
CA LYS A 3 -7.47 11.34 -28.67
C LYS A 3 -8.20 11.82 -27.39
N LYS A 4 -9.45 12.28 -27.53
CA LYS A 4 -10.31 12.67 -26.40
C LYS A 4 -10.64 11.44 -25.54
N ASN A 5 -10.01 11.32 -24.38
CA ASN A 5 -10.23 10.21 -23.45
C ASN A 5 -11.55 10.42 -22.70
N LYS A 6 -12.59 9.65 -23.07
CA LYS A 6 -13.79 9.51 -22.23
C LYS A 6 -13.36 8.91 -20.87
N VAL A 7 -13.69 9.60 -19.78
CA VAL A 7 -13.51 9.11 -18.40
C VAL A 7 -14.25 7.77 -18.28
N SER A 8 -13.51 6.68 -18.09
CA SER A 8 -14.06 5.33 -18.04
C SER A 8 -13.89 4.81 -16.61
N PRO A 9 -14.99 4.72 -15.83
CA PRO A 9 -14.93 4.32 -14.43
C PRO A 9 -14.24 2.97 -14.20
N VAL A 10 -14.32 2.07 -15.19
CA VAL A 10 -13.65 0.76 -15.15
C VAL A 10 -12.13 0.91 -15.30
N LYS A 11 -11.66 1.82 -16.15
CA LYS A 11 -10.21 2.10 -16.29
C LYS A 11 -9.66 2.73 -15.02
N ASP A 12 -10.39 3.67 -14.44
CA ASP A 12 -10.01 4.34 -13.19
C ASP A 12 -9.99 3.35 -12.01
N PHE A 13 -10.97 2.43 -11.95
CA PHE A 13 -11.02 1.35 -10.98
C PHE A 13 -9.81 0.41 -11.08
N ILE A 14 -9.47 -0.06 -12.29
CA ILE A 14 -8.34 -0.97 -12.50
C ILE A 14 -7.01 -0.26 -12.21
N ALA A 15 -6.85 0.99 -12.66
CA ALA A 15 -5.66 1.78 -12.39
C ALA A 15 -5.48 2.06 -10.89
N GLY A 16 -6.57 2.39 -10.19
CA GLY A 16 -6.59 2.58 -8.74
C GLY A 16 -6.30 1.30 -7.97
N GLY A 17 -6.88 0.17 -8.39
CA GLY A 17 -6.60 -1.14 -7.81
C GLY A 17 -5.13 -1.55 -7.96
N PHE A 18 -4.56 -1.38 -9.15
CA PHE A 18 -3.15 -1.67 -9.41
C PHE A 18 -2.21 -0.75 -8.60
N GLY A 19 -2.50 0.55 -8.58
CA GLY A 19 -1.76 1.52 -7.76
C GLY A 19 -1.81 1.17 -6.27
N GLY A 20 -2.97 0.70 -5.78
CA GLY A 20 -3.13 0.21 -4.42
C GLY A 20 -2.25 -1.00 -4.11
N VAL A 21 -2.22 -2.00 -5.00
CA VAL A 21 -1.34 -3.17 -4.85
C VAL A 21 0.13 -2.76 -4.85
N CYS A 22 0.56 -1.89 -5.77
CA CYS A 22 1.94 -1.40 -5.82
C CYS A 22 2.34 -0.66 -4.53
N THR A 23 1.43 0.13 -3.97
CA THR A 23 1.65 0.84 -2.70
C THR A 23 1.85 -0.13 -1.53
N VAL A 24 1.05 -1.19 -1.47
CA VAL A 24 1.21 -2.23 -0.46
C VAL A 24 2.55 -2.96 -0.65
N VAL A 25 2.90 -3.37 -1.86
CA VAL A 25 4.15 -4.11 -2.11
C VAL A 25 5.40 -3.26 -1.81
N SER A 26 5.39 -1.96 -2.10
CA SER A 26 6.54 -1.10 -1.80
C SER A 26 6.65 -0.75 -0.31
N GLY A 27 5.51 -0.53 0.38
CA GLY A 27 5.48 -0.15 1.79
C GLY A 27 5.59 -1.31 2.77
N HIS A 28 5.14 -2.51 2.38
CA HIS A 28 5.02 -3.64 3.31
C HIS A 28 6.31 -4.04 4.03
N PRO A 29 7.51 -4.02 3.40
CA PRO A 29 8.75 -4.31 4.11
C PRO A 29 8.99 -3.40 5.32
N LEU A 30 8.65 -2.11 5.20
CA LEU A 30 8.79 -1.14 6.29
C LEU A 30 7.73 -1.39 7.37
N ASP A 31 6.51 -1.76 6.99
CA ASP A 31 5.45 -2.14 7.93
C ASP A 31 5.83 -3.39 8.72
N THR A 32 6.39 -4.42 8.07
CA THR A 32 6.86 -5.63 8.74
C THR A 32 7.96 -5.32 9.75
N ILE A 33 8.93 -4.46 9.41
CA ILE A 33 9.98 -4.04 10.33
C ILE A 33 9.39 -3.26 11.51
N LYS A 34 8.48 -2.32 11.23
CA LYS A 34 7.81 -1.52 12.27
C LYS A 34 7.04 -2.41 13.25
N VAL A 35 6.22 -3.33 12.74
CA VAL A 35 5.45 -4.26 13.59
C VAL A 35 6.41 -5.12 14.41
N ARG A 36 7.46 -5.69 13.81
CA ARG A 36 8.45 -6.51 14.55
C ARG A 36 9.16 -5.74 15.66
N LEU A 37 9.45 -4.45 15.45
CA LEU A 37 10.01 -3.57 16.49
C LEU A 37 8.99 -3.28 17.59
N GLN A 38 7.73 -3.02 17.23
CA GLN A 38 6.67 -2.71 18.19
C GLN A 38 6.21 -3.93 19.01
N THR A 39 6.24 -5.12 18.41
CA THR A 39 5.86 -6.38 19.06
C THR A 39 7.05 -7.09 19.70
N MET A 40 8.26 -6.51 19.69
CA MET A 40 9.40 -7.15 20.31
C MET A 40 9.18 -7.24 21.83
N PRO A 41 9.54 -8.35 22.47
CA PRO A 41 9.44 -8.47 23.91
C PRO A 41 10.29 -7.38 24.58
N LYS A 42 9.76 -6.79 25.66
CA LYS A 42 10.53 -5.84 26.46
C LYS A 42 11.73 -6.58 27.06
N PRO A 43 12.95 -6.05 26.94
CA PRO A 43 14.12 -6.69 27.53
C PRO A 43 13.96 -6.77 29.05
N GLY A 44 14.35 -7.91 29.63
CA GLY A 44 14.44 -8.06 31.09
C GLY A 44 15.60 -7.25 31.69
N PRO A 45 15.72 -7.17 33.03
CA PRO A 45 16.83 -6.49 33.68
C PRO A 45 18.18 -7.08 33.24
N GLY A 46 19.01 -6.28 32.57
CA GLY A 46 20.32 -6.70 32.07
C GLY A 46 20.34 -7.36 30.68
N GLU A 47 19.19 -7.56 30.03
CA GLU A 47 19.14 -8.09 28.66
C GLU A 47 19.16 -6.99 27.59
N LEU A 48 19.79 -7.28 26.46
CA LEU A 48 19.74 -6.42 25.29
C LEU A 48 18.41 -6.63 24.54
N PRO A 49 17.80 -5.57 23.98
CA PRO A 49 16.61 -5.71 23.15
C PRO A 49 16.89 -6.59 21.93
N ARG A 50 15.91 -7.39 21.52
CA ARG A 50 16.01 -8.31 20.37
C ARG A 50 16.48 -7.59 19.09
N TYR A 51 16.04 -6.35 18.92
CA TYR A 51 16.45 -5.46 17.84
C TYR A 51 16.92 -4.13 18.44
N THR A 52 18.10 -3.66 18.06
CA THR A 52 18.64 -2.36 18.51
C THR A 52 18.10 -1.19 17.70
N GLY A 53 17.50 -1.46 16.54
CA GLY A 53 16.88 -0.46 15.68
C GLY A 53 16.33 -1.04 14.38
N THR A 54 15.85 -0.17 13.50
CA THR A 54 15.20 -0.50 12.23
C THR A 54 16.10 -1.28 11.29
N PHE A 55 17.35 -0.82 11.10
CA PHE A 55 18.32 -1.49 10.23
C PHE A 55 18.78 -2.84 10.79
N ASP A 56 18.93 -2.96 12.12
CA ASP A 56 19.27 -4.23 12.77
C ASP A 56 18.14 -5.25 12.60
N CYS A 57 16.89 -4.83 12.78
CA CYS A 57 15.72 -5.67 12.53
C CYS A 57 15.63 -6.12 11.06
N ALA A 58 15.85 -5.22 10.10
CA ALA A 58 15.85 -5.54 8.68
C ALA A 58 16.95 -6.56 8.33
N LYS A 59 18.19 -6.30 8.76
CA LYS A 59 19.33 -7.19 8.50
C LYS A 59 19.11 -8.57 9.12
N LYS A 60 18.72 -8.63 10.39
CA LYS A 60 18.43 -9.91 11.08
C LYS A 60 17.29 -10.67 10.42
N THR A 61 16.26 -9.98 9.92
CA THR A 61 15.12 -10.61 9.23
C THR A 61 15.57 -11.19 7.90
N ILE A 62 16.34 -10.46 7.08
CA ILE A 62 16.85 -10.96 5.80
C ILE A 62 17.80 -12.14 6.02
N VAL A 63 18.68 -12.08 7.02
CA VAL A 63 19.63 -13.18 7.30
C VAL A 63 18.91 -14.44 7.81
N LYS A 64 17.84 -14.31 8.60
CA LYS A 64 17.13 -15.46 9.19
C LYS A 64 16.04 -16.05 8.30
N GLU A 65 15.29 -15.20 7.59
CA GLU A 65 14.08 -15.59 6.86
C GLU A 65 14.18 -15.32 5.34
N GLY A 66 15.30 -14.73 4.89
CA GLY A 66 15.47 -14.31 3.51
C GLY A 66 14.71 -13.03 3.17
N PHE A 67 14.83 -12.60 1.91
CA PHE A 67 14.17 -11.39 1.40
C PHE A 67 12.63 -11.50 1.46
N LEU A 68 12.09 -12.70 1.24
CA LEU A 68 10.65 -12.97 1.35
C LEU A 68 10.13 -12.88 2.79
N GLY A 69 11.01 -12.95 3.80
CA GLY A 69 10.64 -12.75 5.21
C GLY A 69 10.09 -11.34 5.50
N LEU A 70 10.47 -10.34 4.69
CA LEU A 70 9.94 -8.97 4.76
C LEU A 70 8.54 -8.83 4.17
N TYR A 71 8.07 -9.85 3.45
CA TYR A 71 6.74 -9.88 2.83
C TYR A 71 5.76 -10.80 3.56
N LYS A 72 6.21 -11.39 4.66
CA LYS A 72 5.43 -12.32 5.46
C LYS A 72 4.33 -11.56 6.21
N GLY A 73 3.07 -11.87 5.86
CA GLY A 73 1.90 -11.20 6.42
C GLY A 73 1.25 -10.17 5.48
N MET A 74 1.72 -10.03 4.24
CA MET A 74 1.17 -9.09 3.24
C MET A 74 -0.29 -9.35 2.88
N ALA A 75 -0.81 -10.57 3.09
CA ALA A 75 -2.18 -10.92 2.75
C ALA A 75 -3.22 -10.00 3.43
N ALA A 76 -3.06 -9.71 4.72
CA ALA A 76 -4.01 -8.86 5.47
C ALA A 76 -4.11 -7.44 4.88
N PRO A 77 -3.01 -6.67 4.71
CA PRO A 77 -3.09 -5.36 4.08
C PRO A 77 -3.53 -5.42 2.61
N LEU A 78 -3.14 -6.44 1.84
CA LEU A 78 -3.65 -6.62 0.47
C LEU A 78 -5.18 -6.74 0.45
N THR A 79 -5.76 -7.55 1.33
CA THR A 79 -7.22 -7.75 1.40
C THR A 79 -7.99 -6.54 1.90
N GLY A 80 -7.37 -5.66 2.70
CA GLY A 80 -8.04 -4.44 3.17
C GLY A 80 -7.87 -3.24 2.24
N VAL A 81 -6.63 -3.00 1.80
CA VAL A 81 -6.24 -1.77 1.09
C VAL A 81 -6.62 -1.81 -0.38
N THR A 82 -6.54 -2.98 -1.04
CA THR A 82 -6.92 -3.14 -2.45
C THR A 82 -8.39 -2.81 -2.70
N PRO A 83 -9.38 -3.39 -1.99
CA PRO A 83 -10.79 -3.02 -2.19
C PRO A 83 -11.07 -1.58 -1.77
N MET A 84 -10.39 -1.05 -0.75
CA MET A 84 -10.52 0.35 -0.35
C MET A 84 -10.13 1.30 -1.48
N PHE A 85 -8.95 1.13 -2.08
CA PHE A 85 -8.52 1.97 -3.20
C PHE A 85 -9.41 1.79 -4.44
N ALA A 86 -9.84 0.56 -4.72
CA ALA A 86 -10.72 0.28 -5.84
C ALA A 86 -12.07 1.03 -5.69
N VAL A 87 -12.67 1.03 -4.50
CA VAL A 87 -13.90 1.78 -4.21
C VAL A 87 -13.67 3.30 -4.26
N CYS A 88 -12.55 3.79 -3.73
CA CYS A 88 -12.22 5.23 -3.80
C CYS A 88 -12.14 5.71 -5.25
N PHE A 89 -11.38 5.02 -6.10
CA PHE A 89 -11.22 5.42 -7.51
C PHE A 89 -12.52 5.25 -8.31
N LEU A 90 -13.36 4.26 -8.00
CA LEU A 90 -14.70 4.15 -8.57
C LEU A 90 -15.56 5.37 -8.20
N GLY A 91 -15.55 5.76 -6.93
CA GLY A 91 -16.26 6.93 -6.42
C GLY A 91 -15.81 8.23 -7.10
N PHE A 92 -14.51 8.41 -7.29
CA PHE A 92 -13.95 9.52 -8.05
C PHE A 92 -14.42 9.54 -9.51
N GLY A 93 -14.41 8.38 -10.19
CA GLY A 93 -14.87 8.26 -11.58
C GLY A 93 -16.36 8.59 -11.74
N ILE A 94 -17.20 8.13 -10.81
CA ILE A 94 -18.64 8.46 -10.78
C ILE A 94 -18.85 9.95 -10.47
N GLY A 95 -18.12 10.49 -9.50
CA GLY A 95 -18.19 11.90 -9.11
C GLY A 95 -17.82 12.83 -10.27
N LYS A 96 -16.71 12.57 -10.98
CA LYS A 96 -16.34 13.35 -12.17
C LYS A 96 -17.40 13.25 -13.28
N LYS A 97 -18.04 12.09 -13.44
CA LYS A 97 -19.10 11.90 -14.45
C LYS A 97 -20.39 12.66 -14.12
N ILE A 98 -20.71 12.83 -12.84
CA ILE A 98 -21.88 13.61 -12.38
C ILE A 98 -21.60 15.12 -12.44
N GLN A 99 -20.38 15.53 -12.11
CA GLN A 99 -19.98 16.94 -12.06
C GLN A 99 -19.79 17.57 -13.46
N GLN A 100 -19.48 16.77 -14.49
CA GLN A 100 -19.34 17.25 -15.88
C GLN A 100 -20.71 17.69 -16.45
N LYS A 101 -21.08 18.96 -16.21
CA LYS A 101 -22.24 19.61 -16.85
C LYS A 101 -21.97 20.04 -18.29
N HIS A 102 -20.71 20.21 -18.69
CA HIS A 102 -20.31 20.47 -20.08
C HIS A 102 -19.23 19.44 -20.50
N PRO A 103 -19.38 18.75 -21.65
CA PRO A 103 -18.47 17.70 -22.09
C PRO A 103 -17.06 18.16 -22.51
N GLU A 104 -16.72 19.45 -22.35
CA GLU A 104 -15.47 20.06 -22.83
C GLU A 104 -14.59 20.68 -21.72
N GLU A 105 -14.95 20.61 -20.43
CA GLU A 105 -14.08 21.14 -19.35
C GLU A 105 -13.32 20.04 -18.61
N GLU A 106 -11.99 20.08 -18.71
CA GLU A 106 -11.05 19.28 -17.95
C GLU A 106 -10.90 19.90 -16.56
N LEU A 107 -11.56 19.32 -15.56
CA LEU A 107 -11.34 19.70 -14.16
C LEU A 107 -10.01 19.10 -13.69
N THR A 108 -8.97 19.95 -13.77
CA THR A 108 -7.68 19.84 -13.08
C THR A 108 -7.86 19.48 -11.60
#